data_AF-A0A8H9WMK5-F1
#
_entry.id   AF-A0A8H9WMK5-F1
#
_cell.length_a   1.000
_cell.length_b   1.000
_cell.length_c   1.000
_cell.angle_alpha   90.00
_cell.angle_beta   90.00
_cell.angle_gamma   90.00
#
_symmetry.space_group_name_H-M   'P 1'
#
loop_
_entity.id
_entity.type
_entity.pdbx_description
1 polymer ?
#
loop_
_entity_poly.entity_id
_entity_poly.type
_entity_poly.pdbx_seq_one_letter_code
_entity_poly.pdbx_strand_id
1 'polypeptide(L)' 'LQELLTEAGFARTQVYWEGTERKSGEGDGVYTPTKTGEADAAWICYLSAEK' A
#
# COMPACT_ATOMS: atom_id res chain seq x y z
N LEU A 1 -4.13 -1.21 -10.97
CA LEU A 1 -2.70 -1.60 -10.95
C LEU A 1 -2.52 -3.06 -10.55
N GLN A 2 -3.12 -3.52 -9.44
CA GLN A 2 -3.08 -4.94 -9.07
C GLN A 2 -3.62 -5.86 -10.18
N GLU A 3 -4.77 -5.49 -10.78
CA GLU A 3 -5.34 -6.22 -11.93
C GLU A 3 -4.38 -6.29 -13.12
N LEU A 4 -3.76 -5.16 -13.50
CA LEU A 4 -2.76 -5.13 -14.58
C LEU A 4 -1.55 -6.03 -14.31
N LEU A 5 -1.09 -6.10 -13.05
CA LEU A 5 0.01 -6.99 -12.67
C LEU A 5 -0.41 -8.46 -12.70
N THR A 6 -1.65 -8.76 -12.30
CA THR A 6 -2.21 -10.11 -12.45
C THR A 6 -2.29 -10.50 -13.92
N GLU A 7 -2.79 -9.63 -14.80
CA GLU A 7 -2.82 -9.86 -16.25
C GLU A 7 -1.42 -10.01 -16.86
N ALA A 8 -0.43 -9.30 -16.34
CA ALA A 8 0.98 -9.43 -16.73
C ALA A 8 1.65 -10.74 -16.24
N GLY A 9 0.93 -11.58 -15.49
CA GLY A 9 1.39 -12.90 -15.05
C GLY A 9 2.15 -12.93 -13.72
N PHE A 10 1.99 -11.92 -12.86
CA PHE A 10 2.48 -11.99 -11.48
C PHE A 10 1.53 -12.83 -10.62
N ALA A 11 2.05 -13.83 -9.91
CA ALA A 11 1.28 -14.77 -9.11
C ALA A 11 0.75 -14.17 -7.80
N ARG A 12 1.49 -13.21 -7.21
CA ARG A 12 1.05 -12.52 -5.99
C ARG A 12 1.35 -11.03 -6.07
N THR A 13 0.37 -10.21 -5.72
CA THR A 13 0.53 -8.76 -5.52
C THR A 13 0.19 -8.40 -4.08
N GLN A 14 0.95 -7.48 -3.48
CA GLN A 14 0.75 -7.04 -2.10
C GLN A 14 0.98 -5.53 -1.99
N VAL A 15 0.00 -4.82 -1.44
CA VAL A 15 0.12 -3.41 -1.07
C VAL A 15 0.51 -3.30 0.40
N TYR A 16 1.46 -2.42 0.69
CA TYR A 16 1.84 -2.03 2.03
C TYR A 16 1.55 -0.54 2.20
N TRP A 17 0.74 -0.19 3.19
CA TRP A 17 0.30 1.17 3.45
C TRP A 17 1.04 1.76 4.64
N GLU A 18 1.46 3.02 4.54
CA GLU A 18 2.11 3.75 5.64
C GLU A 18 1.09 4.09 6.74
N GLY A 19 1.43 3.81 7.99
CA GLY A 19 0.66 4.24 9.13
C GLY A 19 0.73 5.76 9.36
N THR A 20 -0.17 6.27 10.18
CA THR A 20 -0.22 7.69 10.54
C THR A 20 -0.05 7.83 12.05
N GLU A 21 0.87 8.71 12.47
CA GLU A 21 0.99 9.07 13.87
C GLU A 21 -0.21 9.93 14.29
N ARG A 22 -0.95 9.49 15.30
CA ARG A 22 -2.22 10.08 15.75
C ARG A 22 -2.10 11.52 16.26
N LYS A 23 -0.95 11.93 16.81
CA LYS A 23 -0.78 13.29 17.35
C LYS A 23 -0.42 14.32 16.28
N SER A 24 0.47 13.96 15.36
CA SER A 24 0.92 14.88 14.31
C SER A 24 0.09 14.79 13.04
N GLY A 25 -0.54 13.64 12.77
CA GLY A 25 -1.19 13.34 11.49
C GLY A 25 -0.19 13.06 10.36
N GLU A 26 1.09 12.89 10.68
CA GLU A 26 2.15 12.59 9.72
C GLU A 26 2.32 11.07 9.54
N GLY A 27 2.95 10.66 8.44
CA GLY A 27 3.35 9.27 8.24
C GLY A 27 4.32 8.79 9.32
N ASP A 28 4.12 7.59 9.84
CA ASP A 28 4.95 7.00 10.91
C ASP A 28 6.15 6.20 10.38
N GLY A 29 6.28 6.05 9.07
CA GLY A 29 7.31 5.26 8.41
C GLY A 29 7.12 3.74 8.52
N VAL A 30 6.00 3.27 9.07
CA VAL A 30 5.70 1.84 9.24
C VAL A 30 4.71 1.40 8.17
N TYR A 31 5.15 0.44 7.35
CA TYR A 31 4.38 -0.04 6.20
C TYR A 31 3.82 -1.44 6.46
N THR A 32 2.49 -1.57 6.44
CA THR A 32 1.81 -2.84 6.76
C THR A 32 0.94 -3.37 5.62
N PRO A 33 0.84 -4.71 5.43
CA PRO A 33 -0.03 -5.29 4.41
C PRO A 33 -1.46 -4.81 4.54
N THR A 34 -1.97 -4.11 3.52
CA THR A 34 -3.25 -3.41 3.61
C THR A 34 -4.06 -3.63 2.33
N LYS A 35 -5.34 -3.97 2.49
CA LYS A 35 -6.29 -4.13 1.36
C LYS A 35 -7.09 -2.87 1.07
N THR A 36 -7.29 -2.04 2.09
CA THR A 36 -8.06 -0.80 2.03
C THR A 36 -7.35 0.26 2.86
N GLY A 37 -6.96 1.36 2.23
CA GLY A 37 -6.36 2.52 2.91
C GLY A 37 -7.42 3.55 3.33
N GLU A 38 -6.99 4.51 4.14
CA GLU A 38 -7.81 5.67 4.52
C GLU A 38 -7.88 6.69 3.37
N ALA A 39 -9.01 7.39 3.27
CA ALA A 39 -9.25 8.36 2.21
C ALA A 39 -8.72 9.74 2.62
N ASP A 40 -7.40 9.90 2.56
CA ASP A 40 -6.71 11.14 2.88
C ASP A 40 -6.31 11.95 1.64
N ALA A 41 -6.01 13.24 1.85
CA ALA A 41 -5.57 14.14 0.80
C ALA A 41 -4.27 13.68 0.11
N ALA A 42 -3.43 12.94 0.83
CA ALA A 42 -2.22 12.31 0.32
C ALA A 42 -1.90 11.05 1.14
N TRP A 43 -1.19 10.11 0.52
CA TRP A 43 -0.76 8.85 1.14
C TRP A 43 0.49 8.30 0.45
N ILE A 44 1.26 7.46 1.16
CA ILE A 44 2.38 6.70 0.61
C ILE A 44 2.10 5.21 0.81
N CYS A 45 2.32 4.44 -0.26
CA CYS A 45 2.26 2.98 -0.20
C CYS A 45 3.32 2.35 -1.09
N TYR A 46 3.72 1.13 -0.74
CA TYR A 46 4.52 0.26 -1.60
C TYR A 46 3.64 -0.82 -2.23
N LEU A 47 3.96 -1.18 -3.47
CA LEU A 47 3.37 -2.31 -4.16
C LEU A 47 4.47 -3.31 -4.51
N SER A 48 4.35 -4.53 -3.98
CA SER A 48 5.20 -5.67 -4.35
C SER A 48 4.44 -6.61 -5.29
N ALA A 49 5.16 -7.20 -6.24
CA ALA A 49 4.65 -8.22 -7.14
C ALA A 49 5.68 -9.34 -7.33
N GLU A 50 5.26 -10.58 -7.16
CA GLU A 50 6.10 -11.77 -7.25
C GLU A 50 5.55 -12.70 -8.33
N LYS A 51 6.45 -13.28 -9.14
CA LYS A 51 6.11 -14.24 -10.20
C LYS A 51 6.04 -15.66 -9.66
#